data_AF-A0A9P0EP63-F1
#
_entry.id   AF-A0A9P0EP63-F1
#
_cell.length_a   1.000
_cell.length_b   1.000
_cell.length_c   1.000
_cell.angle_alpha   90.00
_cell.angle_beta   90.00
_cell.angle_gamma   90.00
#
_symmetry.space_group_name_H-M   'P 1'
#
loop_
_entity.id
_entity.type
_entity.pdbx_description
1 polymer ?
#
loop_
_entity_poly.entity_id
_entity_poly.type
_entity_poly.pdbx_seq_one_letter_code
_entity_poly.pdbx_strand_id
1 'polypeptide(L)'
;MAAPYLMEIAAAAAPAPSTNSTRMVVLMGGPIAAGHIDVSGCGLQSRGWVFQEGLCSPRGLYISRRHGLWWDCRTMVDAIDASEPIMTGDTDHAFNPRTLRRSFPQAEPPANSLHQNLSFNWYDWIMSYTLRNLTRQPDRLPAVAGLASYAFSLSGMTYAAGLWKEDILRGLTWRRGNSGYAERAPGNAPTWSWASVTGPIHYDEFFTMRVDHRGEIKKRPKLDLEITGTTIHEVRPGTFGNVQGGEIEATGILRNAATMLVGTGLSADWYLDLQPAGEENQFLESCQVLRLAMAYRNKQNSKPQVYFLIVRKTGEGVNEYQRVGRGYIELRGRPSPKSELPEQGIWEQAERVTLTLV
;
A
#
# COMPACT_ATOMS: atom_id res chain seq x y z
N MET A 1 -20.06 15.75 36.21
CA MET A 1 -20.87 14.57 36.59
C MET A 1 -21.98 14.40 35.55
N ALA A 2 -22.44 13.16 35.35
CA ALA A 2 -23.69 12.76 34.68
C ALA A 2 -24.02 13.30 33.26
N ALA A 3 -23.91 12.39 32.28
CA ALA A 3 -24.89 12.08 31.21
C ALA A 3 -25.36 13.17 30.21
N PRO A 4 -25.69 12.76 28.98
CA PRO A 4 -27.07 12.31 28.75
C PRO A 4 -27.26 10.81 28.44
N TYR A 5 -28.48 10.35 28.75
CA TYR A 5 -29.16 9.08 28.48
C TYR A 5 -29.24 8.70 26.97
N LEU A 6 -29.60 7.50 26.50
CA LEU A 6 -30.08 6.20 27.05
C LEU A 6 -29.42 5.07 26.14
N MET A 7 -29.76 3.78 26.02
CA MET A 7 -30.93 2.93 26.33
C MET A 7 -30.49 1.53 26.83
N GLU A 8 -31.39 0.81 27.53
CA GLU A 8 -31.38 -0.66 27.59
C GLU A 8 -32.17 -1.25 26.39
N ILE A 9 -32.00 -2.55 26.09
CA ILE A 9 -32.92 -3.31 25.22
C ILE A 9 -33.58 -4.44 26.03
N ALA A 10 -34.90 -4.36 26.17
CA ALA A 10 -35.75 -5.45 26.64
C ALA A 10 -36.82 -5.76 25.59
N ALA A 11 -36.93 -7.02 25.17
CA ALA A 11 -37.88 -7.45 24.14
C ALA A 11 -39.18 -7.98 24.77
N ALA A 12 -40.19 -7.13 24.89
CA ALA A 12 -41.54 -7.52 25.30
C ALA A 12 -42.46 -7.69 24.08
N ALA A 13 -42.82 -8.95 23.76
CA ALA A 13 -43.74 -9.25 22.67
C ALA A 13 -45.20 -9.35 23.17
N ALA A 14 -46.00 -8.30 22.94
CA ALA A 14 -47.45 -8.32 23.15
C ALA A 14 -48.17 -8.56 21.80
N PRO A 15 -49.05 -9.58 21.70
CA PRO A 15 -49.84 -9.80 20.48
C PRO A 15 -51.08 -8.90 20.45
N ALA A 16 -51.27 -8.16 19.36
CA ALA A 16 -52.51 -7.48 19.02
C ALA A 16 -52.82 -7.67 17.52
N PRO A 17 -54.10 -7.81 17.11
CA PRO A 17 -54.46 -8.18 15.74
C PRO A 17 -54.61 -6.97 14.80
N SER A 18 -54.93 -7.29 13.54
CA SER A 18 -55.34 -6.42 12.43
C SER A 18 -54.31 -5.44 11.84
N THR A 19 -53.97 -5.72 10.58
CA THR A 19 -53.71 -4.79 9.45
C THR A 19 -52.62 -3.71 9.58
N ASN A 20 -51.64 -3.81 8.68
CA ASN A 20 -50.79 -2.73 8.17
C ASN A 20 -49.99 -1.92 9.21
N SER A 21 -48.93 -2.53 9.74
CA SER A 21 -47.84 -1.79 10.40
C SER A 21 -46.48 -2.25 9.86
N THR A 22 -45.68 -1.29 9.40
CA THR A 22 -44.31 -1.50 8.90
C THR A 22 -43.40 -1.84 10.08
N ARG A 23 -42.89 -3.07 10.16
CA ARG A 23 -41.93 -3.48 11.19
C ARG A 23 -40.59 -2.75 11.02
N MET A 24 -40.47 -1.60 11.68
CA MET A 24 -39.19 -0.93 11.91
C MET A 24 -38.48 -1.65 13.06
N VAL A 25 -37.26 -2.14 12.80
CA VAL A 25 -36.41 -2.79 13.81
C VAL A 25 -35.20 -1.88 14.03
N VAL A 26 -35.02 -1.41 15.26
CA VAL A 26 -33.91 -0.55 15.69
C VAL A 26 -33.04 -1.36 16.65
N LEU A 27 -31.72 -1.24 16.50
CA LEU A 27 -30.73 -2.14 17.09
C LEU A 27 -29.58 -1.30 17.64
N MET A 28 -29.03 -1.66 18.81
CA MET A 28 -27.96 -0.93 19.51
C MET A 28 -26.83 -1.90 19.90
N GLY A 29 -25.60 -1.41 19.86
CA GLY A 29 -24.39 -2.22 19.87
C GLY A 29 -23.87 -2.74 21.21
N GLY A 30 -22.98 -3.72 21.10
CA GLY A 30 -22.22 -4.32 22.20
C GLY A 30 -20.75 -3.85 22.27
N PRO A 31 -20.00 -4.24 23.32
CA PRO A 31 -18.62 -3.79 23.53
C PRO A 31 -17.63 -4.42 22.53
N ILE A 32 -16.79 -3.56 21.91
CA ILE A 32 -15.76 -3.94 20.95
C ILE A 32 -14.51 -4.42 21.70
N ALA A 33 -14.12 -5.70 21.52
CA ALA A 33 -12.99 -6.34 22.22
C ALA A 33 -11.89 -6.81 21.25
N ALA A 34 -10.62 -6.67 21.64
CA ALA A 34 -9.48 -6.80 20.73
C ALA A 34 -9.16 -8.26 20.30
N GLY A 35 -9.42 -8.61 19.04
CA GLY A 35 -9.06 -9.91 18.44
C GLY A 35 -9.09 -9.94 16.91
N HIS A 36 -7.98 -10.29 16.26
CA HIS A 36 -7.79 -10.24 14.81
C HIS A 36 -8.73 -11.15 14.01
N ILE A 37 -9.59 -10.59 13.14
CA ILE A 37 -10.37 -11.38 12.18
C ILE A 37 -9.48 -11.78 10.99
N ASP A 38 -9.29 -13.09 10.81
CA ASP A 38 -8.81 -13.63 9.55
C ASP A 38 -9.98 -13.77 8.55
N VAL A 39 -10.07 -12.81 7.62
CA VAL A 39 -11.07 -12.80 6.53
C VAL A 39 -10.69 -13.70 5.35
N SER A 40 -9.54 -14.39 5.35
CA SER A 40 -9.11 -15.25 4.24
C SER A 40 -10.11 -16.37 3.92
N GLY A 41 -10.77 -16.92 4.95
CA GLY A 41 -11.85 -17.90 4.83
C GLY A 41 -13.19 -17.34 4.32
N CYS A 42 -13.33 -16.02 4.18
CA CYS A 42 -14.55 -15.40 3.65
C CYS A 42 -14.53 -15.38 2.12
N GLY A 43 -15.10 -16.41 1.49
CA GLY A 43 -15.18 -16.56 0.02
C GLY A 43 -15.87 -15.42 -0.76
N LEU A 44 -16.51 -14.47 -0.06
CA LEU A 44 -16.98 -13.21 -0.66
C LEU A 44 -15.88 -12.14 -0.64
N GLN A 45 -15.29 -11.85 0.53
CA GLN A 45 -14.25 -10.82 0.66
C GLN A 45 -12.96 -11.18 -0.09
N SER A 46 -12.67 -12.46 -0.27
CA SER A 46 -11.53 -12.90 -1.09
C SER A 46 -11.69 -12.64 -2.59
N ARG A 47 -12.84 -12.12 -3.08
CA ARG A 47 -13.02 -11.74 -4.50
C ARG A 47 -12.54 -10.30 -4.74
N GLY A 48 -11.73 -10.09 -5.79
CA GLY A 48 -11.17 -8.78 -6.13
C GLY A 48 -12.19 -7.63 -6.23
N TRP A 49 -13.29 -7.83 -6.96
CA TRP A 49 -14.34 -6.80 -7.17
C TRP A 49 -15.01 -6.32 -5.88
N VAL A 50 -15.13 -7.19 -4.87
CA VAL A 50 -15.72 -6.85 -3.55
C VAL A 50 -14.87 -5.80 -2.81
N PHE A 51 -13.63 -5.56 -3.24
CA PHE A 51 -12.84 -4.41 -2.78
C PHE A 51 -13.52 -3.07 -3.09
N GLN A 52 -13.89 -2.83 -4.35
CA GLN A 52 -14.55 -1.59 -4.75
C GLN A 52 -15.93 -1.46 -4.08
N GLU A 53 -16.70 -2.55 -4.07
CA GLU A 53 -18.03 -2.61 -3.45
C GLU A 53 -17.98 -2.25 -1.96
N GLY A 54 -17.02 -2.80 -1.22
CA GLY A 54 -16.81 -2.54 0.21
C GLY A 54 -16.24 -1.16 0.52
N LEU A 55 -15.33 -0.65 -0.31
CA LEU A 55 -14.66 0.64 -0.12
C LEU A 55 -15.55 1.85 -0.49
N CYS A 56 -16.20 1.79 -1.65
CA CYS A 56 -16.93 2.94 -2.20
C CYS A 56 -18.29 3.16 -1.55
N SER A 57 -18.97 2.07 -1.15
CA SER A 57 -20.33 2.12 -0.62
C SER A 57 -20.42 2.97 0.67
N PRO A 58 -21.44 3.82 0.88
CA PRO A 58 -21.54 4.63 2.10
C PRO A 58 -21.80 3.84 3.38
N ARG A 59 -22.50 2.70 3.24
CA ARG A 59 -22.87 1.75 4.31
C ARG A 59 -22.73 0.33 3.78
N GLY A 60 -22.44 -0.63 4.65
CA GLY A 60 -22.42 -2.06 4.34
C GLY A 60 -23.08 -2.86 5.46
N LEU A 61 -23.79 -3.92 5.08
CA LEU A 61 -24.35 -4.92 5.98
C LEU A 61 -23.80 -6.27 5.53
N TYR A 62 -23.26 -7.04 6.45
CA TYR A 62 -22.60 -8.31 6.18
C TYR A 62 -23.18 -9.40 7.07
N ILE A 63 -23.34 -10.59 6.50
CA ILE A 63 -23.91 -11.77 7.18
C ILE A 63 -22.86 -12.86 7.14
N SER A 64 -22.43 -13.36 8.30
CA SER A 64 -21.39 -14.39 8.42
C SER A 64 -21.82 -15.47 9.42
N ARG A 65 -21.62 -16.73 9.05
CA ARG A 65 -21.80 -17.87 9.98
C ARG A 65 -20.81 -17.86 11.16
N ARG A 66 -19.75 -17.04 11.10
CA ARG A 66 -18.69 -16.92 12.12
C ARG A 66 -18.79 -15.64 12.98
N HIS A 67 -19.39 -14.58 12.44
CA HIS A 67 -19.40 -13.23 13.04
C HIS A 67 -20.81 -12.61 13.10
N GLY A 68 -21.86 -13.43 13.02
CA GLY A 68 -23.25 -12.97 13.09
C GLY A 68 -23.64 -12.00 11.96
N LEU A 69 -24.45 -11.00 12.33
CA LEU A 69 -24.86 -9.88 11.50
C LEU A 69 -24.06 -8.64 11.91
N TRP A 70 -23.41 -7.96 10.97
CA TRP A 70 -22.66 -6.74 11.29
C TRP A 70 -22.71 -5.68 10.20
N TRP A 71 -22.55 -4.42 10.61
CA TRP A 71 -22.60 -3.27 9.71
C TRP A 71 -21.40 -2.34 9.86
N ASP A 72 -21.07 -1.65 8.77
CA ASP A 72 -19.92 -0.77 8.59
C ASP A 72 -20.39 0.51 7.88
N CYS A 73 -20.11 1.65 8.47
CA CYS A 73 -20.21 2.94 7.81
C CYS A 73 -18.99 3.80 8.19
N ARG A 74 -18.83 4.96 7.54
CA ARG A 74 -17.65 5.83 7.72
C ARG A 74 -17.46 6.38 9.15
N THR A 75 -18.39 6.14 10.09
CA THR A 75 -18.34 6.62 11.47
C THR A 75 -18.46 5.53 12.55
N MET A 76 -18.92 4.31 12.22
CA MET A 76 -19.09 3.22 13.18
C MET A 76 -19.09 1.85 12.52
N VAL A 77 -18.74 0.83 13.31
CA VAL A 77 -18.86 -0.60 13.01
C VAL A 77 -19.48 -1.25 14.23
N ASP A 78 -20.48 -2.11 14.02
CA ASP A 78 -21.30 -2.65 15.10
C ASP A 78 -21.94 -3.99 14.69
N ALA A 79 -22.42 -4.78 15.67
CA ALA A 79 -22.60 -6.23 15.58
C ALA A 79 -23.81 -6.77 16.36
N ILE A 80 -24.44 -7.82 15.84
CA ILE A 80 -25.50 -8.62 16.49
C ILE A 80 -25.18 -10.10 16.30
N ASP A 81 -25.40 -10.91 17.34
CA ASP A 81 -25.18 -12.36 17.36
C ASP A 81 -23.77 -12.79 16.90
N ALA A 82 -22.78 -11.91 17.12
CA ALA A 82 -21.40 -12.15 16.75
C ALA A 82 -20.69 -13.05 17.78
N SER A 83 -20.52 -14.33 17.42
CA SER A 83 -19.79 -15.32 18.23
C SER A 83 -18.30 -15.03 18.41
N GLU A 84 -17.74 -14.11 17.63
CA GLU A 84 -16.39 -13.58 17.76
C GLU A 84 -16.43 -12.05 17.60
N PRO A 85 -15.64 -11.26 18.35
CA PRO A 85 -15.69 -9.80 18.31
C PRO A 85 -15.19 -9.21 16.99
N ILE A 86 -15.69 -8.01 16.65
CA ILE A 86 -15.30 -7.34 15.40
C ILE A 86 -14.10 -6.43 15.60
N MET A 87 -13.03 -6.70 14.86
CA MET A 87 -11.86 -5.82 14.80
C MET A 87 -11.81 -4.91 13.59
N THR A 88 -11.18 -3.77 13.83
CA THR A 88 -11.03 -2.63 12.92
C THR A 88 -9.64 -2.03 13.15
N GLY A 89 -9.08 -1.33 12.16
CA GLY A 89 -7.67 -0.93 12.15
C GLY A 89 -7.26 -0.02 13.32
N ASP A 90 -6.03 -0.21 13.77
CA ASP A 90 -5.34 0.49 14.86
C ASP A 90 -6.07 0.56 16.21
N THR A 91 -5.64 -0.31 17.12
CA THR A 91 -6.02 -0.30 18.53
C THR A 91 -5.48 0.95 19.25
N ASP A 92 -6.32 1.98 19.44
CA ASP A 92 -6.54 2.69 20.73
C ASP A 92 -7.45 3.93 20.57
N HIS A 93 -8.73 3.73 20.21
CA HIS A 93 -9.78 4.75 20.34
C HIS A 93 -11.10 4.09 20.77
N ALA A 94 -11.47 4.19 22.06
CA ALA A 94 -12.58 3.44 22.68
C ALA A 94 -14.00 3.68 22.09
N PHE A 95 -14.14 4.56 21.09
CA PHE A 95 -15.42 4.92 20.45
C PHE A 95 -15.36 5.09 18.93
N ASN A 96 -14.25 4.77 18.22
CA ASN A 96 -14.20 5.04 16.78
C ASN A 96 -13.33 4.11 15.91
N PRO A 97 -13.90 3.08 15.28
CA PRO A 97 -13.17 2.10 14.46
C PRO A 97 -12.54 2.67 13.18
N ARG A 98 -11.41 2.12 12.71
CA ARG A 98 -10.89 2.39 11.35
C ARG A 98 -11.27 1.27 10.39
N THR A 99 -12.08 1.57 9.38
CA THR A 99 -12.34 0.66 8.25
C THR A 99 -11.77 1.22 6.95
N LEU A 100 -11.55 0.37 5.95
CA LEU A 100 -11.19 0.79 4.59
C LEU A 100 -12.20 1.82 4.06
N ARG A 101 -13.49 1.58 4.29
CA ARG A 101 -14.60 2.49 3.96
C ARG A 101 -14.46 3.88 4.60
N ARG A 102 -13.91 3.96 5.82
CA ARG A 102 -13.63 5.22 6.54
C ARG A 102 -12.39 5.95 6.01
N SER A 103 -11.42 5.26 5.39
CA SER A 103 -10.30 5.93 4.70
C SER A 103 -10.68 6.48 3.32
N PHE A 104 -11.88 6.18 2.81
CA PHE A 104 -12.40 6.76 1.58
C PHE A 104 -12.69 8.27 1.77
N PRO A 105 -12.07 9.15 0.97
CA PRO A 105 -12.12 10.59 1.17
C PRO A 105 -13.50 11.18 0.85
N GLN A 106 -13.78 12.33 1.47
CA GLN A 106 -14.91 13.20 1.13
C GLN A 106 -14.46 14.34 0.21
N ALA A 107 -15.41 15.10 -0.36
CA ALA A 107 -15.12 16.15 -1.35
C ALA A 107 -14.50 17.43 -0.77
N GLU A 108 -14.50 17.63 0.56
CA GLU A 108 -14.07 18.89 1.20
C GLU A 108 -12.93 18.75 2.25
N PRO A 109 -11.72 18.33 1.86
CA PRO A 109 -10.51 18.47 2.67
C PRO A 109 -9.63 19.66 2.18
N PRO A 110 -8.90 20.36 3.08
CA PRO A 110 -8.02 21.46 2.66
C PRO A 110 -6.81 20.94 1.86
N ALA A 111 -6.60 21.50 0.66
CA ALA A 111 -5.72 20.95 -0.39
C ALA A 111 -4.33 20.48 0.08
N ASN A 112 -3.65 21.25 0.94
CA ASN A 112 -2.27 20.94 1.32
C ASN A 112 -2.11 19.69 2.20
N SER A 113 -3.16 19.20 2.87
CA SER A 113 -3.13 17.92 3.59
C SER A 113 -3.63 16.74 2.73
N LEU A 114 -4.19 17.02 1.55
CA LEU A 114 -4.91 16.04 0.75
C LEU A 114 -3.99 15.04 0.05
N HIS A 115 -2.96 15.54 -0.67
CA HIS A 115 -2.00 14.71 -1.40
C HIS A 115 -1.37 13.62 -0.52
N GLN A 116 -0.93 14.01 0.68
CA GLN A 116 -0.29 13.11 1.62
C GLN A 116 -1.30 12.03 2.07
N ASN A 117 -2.43 12.43 2.65
CA ASN A 117 -3.47 11.51 3.14
C ASN A 117 -3.99 10.53 2.05
N LEU A 118 -4.14 10.99 0.81
CA LEU A 118 -4.55 10.10 -0.30
C LEU A 118 -3.45 9.12 -0.69
N SER A 119 -2.18 9.54 -0.73
CA SER A 119 -1.08 8.62 -1.01
C SER A 119 -0.87 7.62 0.13
N PHE A 120 -1.18 7.96 1.39
CA PHE A 120 -1.33 6.97 2.46
C PHE A 120 -2.40 5.93 2.11
N ASN A 121 -3.64 6.38 1.97
CA ASN A 121 -4.79 5.49 1.81
C ASN A 121 -4.68 4.65 0.53
N TRP A 122 -4.16 5.21 -0.57
CA TRP A 122 -3.98 4.51 -1.84
C TRP A 122 -3.08 3.27 -1.74
N TYR A 123 -1.91 3.38 -1.12
CA TYR A 123 -1.00 2.25 -1.04
C TYR A 123 -1.53 1.15 -0.09
N ASP A 124 -2.26 1.54 0.96
CA ASP A 124 -2.97 0.61 1.86
C ASP A 124 -4.18 -0.06 1.15
N TRP A 125 -4.85 0.68 0.25
CA TRP A 125 -5.88 0.14 -0.65
C TRP A 125 -5.31 -0.90 -1.62
N ILE A 126 -4.18 -0.63 -2.27
CA ILE A 126 -3.53 -1.59 -3.18
C ILE A 126 -3.09 -2.85 -2.44
N MET A 127 -2.57 -2.74 -1.20
CA MET A 127 -2.30 -3.91 -0.36
C MET A 127 -3.59 -4.70 -0.08
N SER A 128 -4.66 -4.01 0.35
CA SER A 128 -5.97 -4.60 0.66
C SER A 128 -6.73 -5.18 -0.55
N TYR A 129 -6.34 -4.79 -1.76
CA TYR A 129 -6.84 -5.26 -3.04
C TYR A 129 -6.04 -6.46 -3.57
N THR A 130 -4.70 -6.38 -3.57
CA THR A 130 -3.82 -7.45 -4.08
C THR A 130 -3.82 -8.70 -3.19
N LEU A 131 -4.24 -8.60 -1.94
CA LEU A 131 -4.57 -9.73 -1.04
C LEU A 131 -5.81 -10.53 -1.49
N ARG A 132 -6.53 -10.12 -2.54
CA ARG A 132 -7.75 -10.77 -3.03
C ARG A 132 -7.52 -11.54 -4.32
N ASN A 133 -8.29 -12.62 -4.49
CA ASN A 133 -8.31 -13.42 -5.70
C ASN A 133 -8.94 -12.64 -6.85
N LEU A 134 -8.11 -12.31 -7.84
CA LEU A 134 -8.52 -11.73 -9.11
C LEU A 134 -8.76 -12.85 -10.12
N THR A 135 -10.03 -13.01 -10.54
CA THR A 135 -10.46 -13.99 -11.54
C THR A 135 -9.81 -13.74 -12.92
N ARG A 136 -9.33 -12.52 -13.16
CA ARG A 136 -8.61 -12.11 -14.38
C ARG A 136 -7.43 -11.24 -13.94
N GLN A 137 -6.21 -11.72 -14.14
CA GLN A 137 -5.00 -10.95 -13.81
C GLN A 137 -4.74 -9.73 -14.72
N PRO A 138 -5.14 -9.70 -16.02
CA PRO A 138 -5.04 -8.47 -16.83
C PRO A 138 -5.87 -7.31 -16.29
N ASP A 139 -6.97 -7.60 -15.59
CA ASP A 139 -7.87 -6.59 -15.01
C ASP A 139 -7.27 -5.93 -13.74
N ARG A 140 -6.00 -6.19 -13.38
CA ARG A 140 -5.32 -5.65 -12.17
C ARG A 140 -5.40 -4.12 -12.06
N LEU A 141 -5.06 -3.38 -13.12
CA LEU A 141 -5.20 -1.92 -13.16
C LEU A 141 -6.64 -1.46 -13.48
N PRO A 142 -7.35 -2.02 -14.48
CA PRO A 142 -8.75 -1.67 -14.75
C PRO A 142 -9.67 -1.78 -13.52
N ALA A 143 -9.52 -2.81 -12.68
CA ALA A 143 -10.32 -2.98 -11.46
C ALA A 143 -9.85 -2.13 -10.25
N VAL A 144 -8.93 -1.15 -10.46
CA VAL A 144 -8.74 0.01 -9.57
C VAL A 144 -8.86 1.36 -10.27
N ALA A 145 -9.09 1.40 -11.59
CA ALA A 145 -9.13 2.62 -12.40
C ALA A 145 -10.17 3.64 -11.92
N GLY A 146 -11.35 3.20 -11.48
CA GLY A 146 -12.38 4.08 -10.92
C GLY A 146 -11.94 4.76 -9.61
N LEU A 147 -11.16 4.05 -8.78
CA LEU A 147 -10.57 4.61 -7.55
C LEU A 147 -9.45 5.61 -7.87
N ALA A 148 -8.64 5.31 -8.90
CA ALA A 148 -7.60 6.22 -9.39
C ALA A 148 -8.21 7.50 -9.97
N SER A 149 -9.22 7.40 -10.85
CA SER A 149 -9.94 8.55 -11.40
C SER A 149 -10.57 9.42 -10.29
N TYR A 150 -11.12 8.81 -9.24
CA TYR A 150 -11.67 9.55 -8.09
C TYR A 150 -10.57 10.25 -7.27
N ALA A 151 -9.49 9.54 -6.92
CA ALA A 151 -8.36 10.12 -6.20
C ALA A 151 -7.68 11.26 -6.99
N PHE A 152 -7.55 11.11 -8.32
CA PHE A 152 -7.14 12.19 -9.23
C PHE A 152 -8.10 13.38 -9.16
N SER A 153 -9.41 13.15 -9.28
CA SER A 153 -10.41 14.25 -9.27
C SER A 153 -10.41 15.09 -7.99
N LEU A 154 -9.99 14.53 -6.86
CA LEU A 154 -9.86 15.24 -5.59
C LEU A 154 -8.52 15.97 -5.45
N SER A 155 -7.43 15.42 -6.01
CA SER A 155 -6.05 15.83 -5.66
C SER A 155 -5.24 16.45 -6.79
N GLY A 156 -5.62 16.23 -8.05
CA GLY A 156 -4.80 16.54 -9.22
C GLY A 156 -3.53 15.70 -9.37
N MET A 157 -3.31 14.65 -8.54
CA MET A 157 -2.10 13.82 -8.60
C MET A 157 -2.00 13.02 -9.90
N THR A 158 -0.81 13.04 -10.52
CA THR A 158 -0.55 12.41 -11.81
C THR A 158 -0.47 10.90 -11.64
N TYR A 159 -1.46 10.16 -12.15
CA TYR A 159 -1.49 8.70 -12.08
C TYR A 159 -0.45 8.06 -13.00
N ALA A 160 0.31 7.12 -12.47
CA ALA A 160 1.38 6.42 -13.17
C ALA A 160 1.23 4.90 -12.99
N ALA A 161 0.42 4.27 -13.87
CA ALA A 161 0.22 2.81 -13.95
C ALA A 161 0.07 2.07 -12.60
N GLY A 162 -0.74 2.61 -11.68
CA GLY A 162 -0.96 2.06 -10.33
C GLY A 162 -0.28 2.82 -9.20
N LEU A 163 0.60 3.77 -9.51
CA LEU A 163 1.31 4.66 -8.59
C LEU A 163 0.90 6.13 -8.81
N TRP A 164 1.42 7.04 -7.99
CA TRP A 164 1.28 8.50 -8.16
C TRP A 164 2.65 9.14 -8.40
N LYS A 165 2.79 10.06 -9.35
CA LYS A 165 4.06 10.76 -9.63
C LYS A 165 4.57 11.52 -8.41
N GLU A 166 3.66 12.09 -7.63
CA GLU A 166 3.92 12.96 -6.48
C GLU A 166 4.36 12.19 -5.22
N ASP A 167 4.11 10.87 -5.16
CA ASP A 167 4.61 9.95 -4.12
C ASP A 167 5.20 8.67 -4.76
N ILE A 168 5.91 8.86 -5.88
CA ILE A 168 6.40 7.77 -6.72
C ILE A 168 7.53 6.98 -6.07
N LEU A 169 8.36 7.62 -5.24
CA LEU A 169 9.46 6.94 -4.55
C LEU A 169 8.93 5.97 -3.49
N ARG A 170 7.82 6.31 -2.79
CA ARG A 170 7.07 5.33 -2.00
C ARG A 170 6.40 4.29 -2.89
N GLY A 171 5.82 4.73 -4.00
CA GLY A 171 5.21 3.86 -5.01
C GLY A 171 6.15 2.78 -5.53
N LEU A 172 7.45 3.05 -5.63
CA LEU A 172 8.48 2.08 -6.02
C LEU A 172 8.88 1.13 -4.87
N THR A 173 8.48 1.35 -3.61
CA THR A 173 8.93 0.52 -2.47
C THR A 173 8.13 -0.77 -2.25
N TRP A 174 7.15 -1.08 -3.11
CA TRP A 174 6.42 -2.35 -3.04
C TRP A 174 7.36 -3.55 -3.10
N ARG A 175 6.97 -4.65 -2.47
CA ARG A 175 7.56 -6.00 -2.62
C ARG A 175 6.44 -7.03 -2.63
N ARG A 176 6.68 -8.22 -3.19
CA ARG A 176 5.74 -9.35 -3.05
C ARG A 176 5.55 -9.74 -1.57
N GLY A 177 4.37 -10.27 -1.26
CA GLY A 177 4.08 -10.96 -0.01
C GLY A 177 4.74 -12.34 0.08
N ASN A 178 4.65 -12.95 1.25
CA ASN A 178 5.32 -14.22 1.54
C ASN A 178 4.54 -15.46 1.03
N SER A 179 3.40 -15.26 0.36
CA SER A 179 2.46 -16.31 -0.04
C SER A 179 2.81 -16.94 -1.40
N GLY A 180 3.82 -17.80 -1.41
CA GLY A 180 4.14 -18.67 -2.54
C GLY A 180 4.85 -18.01 -3.73
N TYR A 181 4.71 -18.64 -4.90
CA TYR A 181 5.29 -18.17 -6.16
C TYR A 181 4.53 -16.95 -6.70
N ALA A 182 5.26 -15.90 -7.05
CA ALA A 182 4.75 -14.79 -7.85
C ALA A 182 5.18 -15.00 -9.31
N GLU A 183 4.28 -14.70 -10.23
CA GLU A 183 4.48 -14.79 -11.68
C GLU A 183 4.39 -13.39 -12.30
N ARG A 184 4.89 -13.23 -13.54
CA ARG A 184 4.62 -12.02 -14.32
C ARG A 184 3.10 -11.93 -14.56
N ALA A 185 2.48 -10.82 -14.19
CA ALA A 185 1.06 -10.63 -14.48
C ALA A 185 0.86 -10.50 -16.01
N PRO A 186 -0.06 -11.26 -16.63
CA PRO A 186 -0.36 -11.13 -18.05
C PRO A 186 -1.01 -9.77 -18.32
N GLY A 187 -0.45 -9.04 -19.28
CA GLY A 187 -0.79 -7.65 -19.58
C GLY A 187 0.47 -6.78 -19.61
N ASN A 188 0.30 -5.51 -19.99
CA ASN A 188 1.42 -4.62 -20.30
C ASN A 188 1.71 -3.60 -19.18
N ALA A 189 1.53 -3.99 -17.92
CA ALA A 189 1.92 -3.16 -16.79
C ALA A 189 3.47 -3.02 -16.76
N PRO A 190 4.03 -1.81 -16.62
CA PRO A 190 5.49 -1.59 -16.55
C PRO A 190 6.13 -2.38 -15.41
N THR A 191 7.38 -2.81 -15.54
CA THR A 191 8.03 -3.67 -14.51
C THR A 191 8.17 -2.97 -13.16
N TRP A 192 8.25 -1.64 -13.13
CA TRP A 192 8.25 -0.85 -11.91
C TRP A 192 6.88 -0.78 -11.20
N SER A 193 5.77 -1.15 -11.86
CA SER A 193 4.42 -1.18 -11.26
C SER A 193 4.14 -2.44 -10.44
N TRP A 194 3.42 -2.30 -9.33
CA TRP A 194 2.94 -3.45 -8.52
C TRP A 194 1.98 -4.35 -9.29
N ALA A 195 1.32 -3.84 -10.33
CA ALA A 195 0.40 -4.61 -11.16
C ALA A 195 1.12 -5.59 -12.09
N SER A 196 2.45 -5.48 -12.21
CA SER A 196 3.29 -6.28 -13.10
C SER A 196 3.60 -7.70 -12.62
N VAL A 197 3.32 -8.00 -11.35
CA VAL A 197 3.41 -9.34 -10.75
C VAL A 197 2.06 -9.80 -10.20
N THR A 198 1.84 -11.11 -10.15
CA THR A 198 0.66 -11.73 -9.55
C THR A 198 0.75 -11.80 -8.01
N GLY A 199 -0.36 -12.14 -7.35
CA GLY A 199 -0.42 -12.27 -5.88
C GLY A 199 -0.44 -10.93 -5.12
N PRO A 200 -0.24 -10.98 -3.79
CA PRO A 200 -0.24 -9.81 -2.90
C PRO A 200 1.10 -9.08 -2.88
N ILE A 201 1.04 -7.78 -2.64
CA ILE A 201 2.21 -6.92 -2.41
C ILE A 201 2.09 -6.17 -1.08
N HIS A 202 3.23 -5.74 -0.53
CA HIS A 202 3.31 -4.87 0.64
C HIS A 202 4.21 -3.67 0.35
N TYR A 203 3.83 -2.49 0.82
CA TYR A 203 4.69 -1.32 0.92
C TYR A 203 5.46 -1.30 2.24
N ASP A 204 6.55 -0.54 2.31
CA ASP A 204 7.32 -0.39 3.54
C ASP A 204 6.79 0.76 4.40
N GLU A 205 6.58 0.52 5.69
CA GLU A 205 5.93 1.48 6.61
C GLU A 205 6.72 2.79 6.79
N PHE A 206 7.97 2.86 6.34
CA PHE A 206 8.88 3.99 6.59
C PHE A 206 8.99 5.01 5.45
N PHE A 207 8.50 4.68 4.25
CA PHE A 207 8.15 5.72 3.26
C PHE A 207 6.78 6.32 3.52
N THR A 208 5.91 5.59 4.24
CA THR A 208 4.74 6.22 4.87
C THR A 208 5.29 7.21 5.90
N MET A 209 5.13 8.52 5.67
CA MET A 209 5.56 9.55 6.63
C MET A 209 4.68 9.48 7.87
N ARG A 210 4.93 8.57 8.80
CA ARG A 210 4.22 8.51 10.09
C ARG A 210 4.56 9.74 10.94
N VAL A 211 3.85 10.82 10.63
CA VAL A 211 3.33 11.83 11.55
C VAL A 211 3.11 11.15 12.90
N ASP A 212 3.78 11.63 13.95
CA ASP A 212 3.60 11.03 15.26
C ASP A 212 2.25 11.43 15.89
N HIS A 213 1.99 10.95 17.11
CA HIS A 213 0.76 11.22 17.86
C HIS A 213 0.49 12.72 18.15
N ARG A 214 1.36 13.65 17.71
CA ARG A 214 1.25 15.11 17.90
C ARG A 214 1.10 15.89 16.59
N GLY A 215 1.21 15.23 15.43
CA GLY A 215 1.24 15.91 14.14
C GLY A 215 2.64 16.16 13.57
N GLU A 216 3.72 15.66 14.20
CA GLU A 216 5.09 16.06 13.84
C GLU A 216 5.81 15.03 12.94
N ILE A 217 6.37 15.49 11.82
CA ILE A 217 7.31 14.73 10.97
C ILE A 217 8.74 15.00 11.45
N LYS A 218 9.21 14.20 12.41
CA LYS A 218 10.49 14.45 13.11
C LYS A 218 11.76 14.21 12.28
N LYS A 219 11.67 13.40 11.22
CA LYS A 219 12.73 13.25 10.19
C LYS A 219 12.08 12.96 8.84
N ARG A 220 12.56 13.61 7.78
CA ARG A 220 12.22 13.27 6.39
C ARG A 220 13.27 12.29 5.82
N PRO A 221 12.94 11.43 4.85
CA PRO A 221 13.95 10.67 4.12
C PRO A 221 14.84 11.61 3.30
N LYS A 222 16.14 11.29 3.22
CA LYS A 222 17.05 11.87 2.22
C LYS A 222 16.79 11.13 0.91
N LEU A 223 16.20 11.79 -0.07
CA LEU A 223 15.93 11.22 -1.39
C LEU A 223 17.22 11.23 -2.21
N ASP A 224 17.58 10.10 -2.79
CA ASP A 224 18.80 9.94 -3.59
C ASP A 224 18.48 9.66 -5.09
N LEU A 225 17.27 9.15 -5.38
CA LEU A 225 16.70 9.09 -6.73
C LEU A 225 15.87 10.36 -7.03
N GLU A 226 16.09 10.95 -8.20
CA GLU A 226 15.42 12.14 -8.71
C GLU A 226 14.64 11.75 -9.97
N ILE A 227 13.37 12.14 -10.06
CA ILE A 227 12.48 11.73 -11.17
C ILE A 227 12.29 12.90 -12.12
N THR A 228 12.77 12.77 -13.36
CA THR A 228 12.71 13.82 -14.38
C THR A 228 11.45 13.71 -15.24
N GLY A 229 11.07 12.48 -15.59
CA GLY A 229 10.01 12.17 -16.54
C GLY A 229 9.10 11.04 -16.08
N THR A 230 7.87 11.01 -16.59
CA THR A 230 6.94 9.90 -16.38
C THR A 230 5.98 9.86 -17.57
N THR A 231 6.07 8.82 -18.38
CA THR A 231 5.27 8.63 -19.60
C THR A 231 4.41 7.38 -19.41
N ILE A 232 3.12 7.44 -19.74
CA ILE A 232 2.21 6.28 -19.67
C ILE A 232 1.53 6.12 -21.02
N HIS A 233 1.61 4.91 -21.58
CA HIS A 233 0.90 4.56 -22.80
C HIS A 233 -0.41 3.87 -22.39
N GLU A 234 -1.56 4.44 -22.75
CA GLU A 234 -2.88 3.82 -22.55
C GLU A 234 -3.56 3.54 -23.89
N VAL A 235 -4.31 2.44 -23.99
CA VAL A 235 -5.15 2.11 -25.17
C VAL A 235 -6.12 3.26 -25.48
N ARG A 236 -6.56 3.98 -24.44
CA ARG A 236 -7.34 5.22 -24.50
C ARG A 236 -6.87 6.13 -23.37
N PRO A 237 -6.42 7.36 -23.65
CA PRO A 237 -5.96 8.29 -22.61
C PRO A 237 -7.03 8.61 -21.57
N GLY A 238 -6.61 8.74 -20.31
CA GLY A 238 -7.49 9.10 -19.19
C GLY A 238 -8.35 7.93 -18.71
N THR A 239 -7.95 6.68 -18.97
CA THR A 239 -8.69 5.50 -18.48
C THR A 239 -8.12 4.89 -17.21
N PHE A 240 -6.99 5.37 -16.71
CA PHE A 240 -6.36 4.99 -15.43
C PHE A 240 -6.17 3.47 -15.25
N GLY A 241 -6.06 2.71 -16.33
CA GLY A 241 -6.27 1.26 -16.27
C GLY A 241 -5.86 0.47 -17.50
N ASN A 242 -6.15 0.97 -18.71
CA ASN A 242 -5.82 0.25 -19.94
C ASN A 242 -4.37 0.53 -20.39
N VAL A 243 -3.41 0.29 -19.49
CA VAL A 243 -1.99 0.58 -19.69
C VAL A 243 -1.37 -0.43 -20.65
N GLN A 244 -0.72 0.08 -21.70
CA GLN A 244 0.04 -0.66 -22.72
C GLN A 244 1.56 -0.64 -22.51
N GLY A 245 2.04 0.20 -21.58
CA GLY A 245 3.44 0.40 -21.25
C GLY A 245 3.62 1.73 -20.50
N GLY A 246 4.83 2.04 -20.07
CA GLY A 246 5.09 3.28 -19.34
C GLY A 246 6.50 3.35 -18.76
N GLU A 247 7.02 4.56 -18.74
CA GLU A 247 8.43 4.87 -18.54
C GLU A 247 8.57 5.83 -17.36
N ILE A 248 9.57 5.61 -16.51
CA ILE A 248 10.01 6.58 -15.51
C ILE A 248 11.46 6.95 -15.83
N GLU A 249 11.67 8.16 -16.32
CA GLU A 249 13.01 8.73 -16.43
C GLU A 249 13.47 9.20 -15.05
N ALA A 250 14.67 8.82 -14.65
CA ALA A 250 15.23 9.18 -13.36
C ALA A 250 16.75 9.35 -13.41
N THR A 251 17.25 10.26 -12.57
CA THR A 251 18.68 10.41 -12.30
C THR A 251 18.97 9.92 -10.88
N GLY A 252 19.83 8.92 -10.76
CA GLY A 252 20.06 8.22 -9.50
C GLY A 252 21.42 7.55 -9.41
N ILE A 253 21.70 6.92 -8.28
CA ILE A 253 23.00 6.27 -8.01
C ILE A 253 22.88 4.77 -8.30
N LEU A 254 23.70 4.28 -9.24
CA LEU A 254 23.78 2.87 -9.64
C LEU A 254 25.09 2.21 -9.17
N ARG A 255 25.01 0.93 -8.75
CA ARG A 255 26.14 0.04 -8.47
C ARG A 255 25.84 -1.39 -8.93
N ASN A 256 26.84 -2.22 -9.24
CA ASN A 256 26.61 -3.64 -9.57
C ASN A 256 26.04 -4.40 -8.35
N ALA A 257 24.99 -5.20 -8.57
CA ALA A 257 24.25 -5.81 -7.46
C ALA A 257 25.01 -6.96 -6.76
N ALA A 258 25.71 -7.83 -7.50
CA ALA A 258 26.54 -8.87 -6.89
C ALA A 258 27.66 -8.27 -6.01
N THR A 259 28.39 -7.26 -6.52
CA THR A 259 29.44 -6.59 -5.74
C THR A 259 28.90 -5.97 -4.45
N MET A 260 27.70 -5.36 -4.50
CA MET A 260 27.10 -4.69 -3.35
C MET A 260 26.46 -5.66 -2.35
N LEU A 261 25.62 -6.59 -2.80
CA LEU A 261 24.78 -7.43 -1.94
C LEU A 261 25.49 -8.69 -1.44
N VAL A 262 26.46 -9.21 -2.19
CA VAL A 262 27.24 -10.41 -1.83
C VAL A 262 28.64 -10.02 -1.36
N GLY A 263 29.32 -9.13 -2.08
CA GLY A 263 30.75 -8.83 -1.86
C GLY A 263 31.10 -7.97 -0.64
N THR A 264 30.16 -7.24 -0.04
CA THR A 264 30.48 -6.21 0.99
C THR A 264 30.36 -6.67 2.45
N GLY A 265 29.68 -7.79 2.73
CA GLY A 265 29.31 -8.17 4.10
C GLY A 265 28.34 -7.19 4.79
N LEU A 266 27.62 -6.36 4.02
CA LEU A 266 26.58 -5.47 4.54
C LEU A 266 25.36 -6.24 5.06
N SER A 267 24.67 -5.66 6.05
CA SER A 267 23.40 -6.16 6.56
C SER A 267 22.26 -5.70 5.63
N ALA A 268 22.09 -6.40 4.51
CA ALA A 268 21.10 -6.07 3.48
C ALA A 268 19.96 -7.10 3.44
N ASP A 269 18.72 -6.66 3.62
CA ASP A 269 17.52 -7.46 3.40
C ASP A 269 16.92 -7.07 2.04
N TRP A 270 16.81 -8.03 1.12
CA TRP A 270 16.34 -7.79 -0.25
C TRP A 270 15.53 -8.96 -0.80
N TYR A 271 14.71 -8.66 -1.81
CA TYR A 271 13.74 -9.57 -2.39
C TYR A 271 13.66 -9.33 -3.91
N LEU A 272 13.82 -10.39 -4.70
CA LEU A 272 13.43 -10.37 -6.11
C LEU A 272 11.91 -10.47 -6.24
N ASP A 273 11.36 -9.74 -7.20
CA ASP A 273 9.90 -9.66 -7.46
C ASP A 273 9.37 -10.97 -8.05
N LEU A 274 10.20 -11.67 -8.81
CA LEU A 274 10.01 -13.01 -9.34
C LEU A 274 11.22 -13.87 -8.92
N GLN A 275 11.05 -15.18 -8.75
CA GLN A 275 12.21 -16.06 -8.52
C GLN A 275 13.00 -16.27 -9.83
N PRO A 276 14.35 -16.30 -9.79
CA PRO A 276 15.17 -16.56 -10.96
C PRO A 276 15.08 -18.04 -11.37
N ALA A 277 15.29 -18.33 -12.65
CA ALA A 277 15.28 -19.69 -13.20
C ALA A 277 16.59 -20.47 -12.99
N GLY A 278 17.46 -20.01 -12.08
CA GLY A 278 18.82 -20.51 -11.87
C GLY A 278 19.47 -19.85 -10.64
N GLU A 279 20.79 -19.93 -10.52
CA GLU A 279 21.51 -19.41 -9.35
C GLU A 279 21.35 -17.89 -9.15
N GLU A 280 20.88 -17.52 -7.97
CA GLU A 280 20.56 -16.14 -7.62
C GLU A 280 21.79 -15.22 -7.62
N ASN A 281 22.96 -15.73 -7.22
CA ASN A 281 24.22 -14.97 -7.28
C ASN A 281 24.61 -14.61 -8.73
N GLN A 282 24.55 -15.58 -9.66
CA GLN A 282 24.84 -15.36 -11.08
C GLN A 282 23.83 -14.37 -11.69
N PHE A 283 22.56 -14.45 -11.30
CA PHE A 283 21.55 -13.47 -11.69
C PHE A 283 21.89 -12.04 -11.24
N LEU A 284 22.39 -11.87 -10.00
CA LEU A 284 22.80 -10.57 -9.47
C LEU A 284 24.01 -9.95 -10.19
N GLU A 285 24.88 -10.74 -10.83
CA GLU A 285 26.00 -10.20 -11.62
C GLU A 285 25.51 -9.36 -12.81
N SER A 286 24.40 -9.77 -13.42
CA SER A 286 23.72 -9.03 -14.50
C SER A 286 22.93 -7.79 -14.01
N CYS A 287 22.73 -7.66 -12.70
CA CYS A 287 21.86 -6.65 -12.11
C CYS A 287 22.64 -5.46 -11.53
N GLN A 288 21.94 -4.35 -11.35
CA GLN A 288 22.39 -3.16 -10.65
C GLN A 288 21.47 -2.87 -9.46
N VAL A 289 22.03 -2.26 -8.42
CA VAL A 289 21.30 -1.66 -7.31
C VAL A 289 21.12 -0.17 -7.63
N LEU A 290 19.87 0.28 -7.70
CA LEU A 290 19.49 1.69 -7.84
C LEU A 290 19.04 2.23 -6.48
N ARG A 291 19.82 3.15 -5.90
CA ARG A 291 19.53 3.74 -4.60
C ARG A 291 18.34 4.71 -4.67
N LEU A 292 17.31 4.48 -3.86
CA LEU A 292 16.09 5.30 -3.79
C LEU A 292 16.23 6.46 -2.79
N ALA A 293 16.46 6.13 -1.52
CA ALA A 293 16.52 7.09 -0.43
C ALA A 293 17.12 6.46 0.84
N MET A 294 17.56 7.29 1.76
CA MET A 294 17.84 6.92 3.14
C MET A 294 16.72 7.40 4.07
N ALA A 295 16.13 6.49 4.84
CA ALA A 295 15.01 6.74 5.76
C ALA A 295 15.32 6.32 7.20
N TYR A 296 14.49 6.76 8.15
CA TYR A 296 14.60 6.46 9.59
C TYR A 296 13.34 5.75 10.08
N ARG A 297 13.49 4.60 10.74
CA ARG A 297 12.36 3.85 11.32
C ARG A 297 11.84 4.57 12.57
N ASN A 298 10.53 4.83 12.67
CA ASN A 298 9.95 5.73 13.69
C ASN A 298 10.03 5.23 15.16
N LYS A 299 10.63 4.06 15.42
CA LYS A 299 10.93 3.60 16.79
C LYS A 299 12.18 4.31 17.30
N GLN A 300 12.11 4.87 18.51
CA GLN A 300 13.29 5.41 19.19
C GLN A 300 14.41 4.35 19.24
N ASN A 301 15.66 4.77 18.99
CA ASN A 301 16.84 3.93 18.81
C ASN A 301 16.91 3.03 17.55
N SER A 302 16.05 3.23 16.54
CA SER A 302 16.25 2.55 15.24
C SER A 302 17.52 3.04 14.52
N LYS A 303 18.07 2.18 13.65
CA LYS A 303 19.12 2.56 12.70
C LYS A 303 18.50 3.22 11.45
N PRO A 304 19.21 4.12 10.76
CA PRO A 304 18.83 4.50 9.41
C PRO A 304 18.96 3.31 8.44
N GLN A 305 18.09 3.30 7.44
CA GLN A 305 18.03 2.26 6.40
C GLN A 305 18.13 2.93 5.02
N VAL A 306 18.99 2.39 4.16
CA VAL A 306 19.14 2.84 2.75
C VAL A 306 18.34 1.91 1.86
N TYR A 307 17.30 2.44 1.21
CA TYR A 307 16.38 1.71 0.35
C TYR A 307 16.84 1.74 -1.12
N PHE A 308 16.60 0.65 -1.83
CA PHE A 308 17.01 0.49 -3.22
C PHE A 308 16.10 -0.44 -4.03
N LEU A 309 16.11 -0.26 -5.35
CA LEU A 309 15.63 -1.25 -6.31
C LEU A 309 16.78 -2.12 -6.80
N ILE A 310 16.47 -3.35 -7.18
CA ILE A 310 17.33 -4.18 -8.03
C ILE A 310 16.77 -4.07 -9.44
N VAL A 311 17.62 -3.65 -10.38
CA VAL A 311 17.25 -3.35 -11.77
C VAL A 311 18.22 -4.05 -12.73
N ARG A 312 17.72 -4.50 -13.88
CA ARG A 312 18.49 -5.20 -14.91
C ARG A 312 18.36 -4.45 -16.24
N LYS A 313 19.43 -4.30 -17.01
CA LYS A 313 19.31 -3.70 -18.36
C LYS A 313 18.36 -4.53 -19.22
N THR A 314 17.59 -3.89 -20.09
CA THR A 314 16.78 -4.57 -21.11
C THR A 314 17.67 -5.05 -22.26
N GLY A 315 18.56 -4.17 -22.73
CA GLY A 315 19.35 -4.35 -23.95
C GLY A 315 18.71 -3.72 -25.19
N GLU A 316 17.52 -3.11 -25.06
CA GLU A 316 16.76 -2.49 -26.15
C GLU A 316 17.03 -0.96 -26.17
N GLY A 317 16.77 -0.25 -25.07
CA GLY A 317 17.08 1.18 -24.93
C GLY A 317 18.44 1.52 -24.28
N VAL A 318 18.91 2.75 -24.52
CA VAL A 318 20.13 3.31 -23.91
C VAL A 318 19.86 3.66 -22.45
N ASN A 319 20.61 3.03 -21.52
CA ASN A 319 20.36 3.11 -20.06
C ASN A 319 18.90 2.79 -19.68
N GLU A 320 18.27 1.88 -20.42
CA GLU A 320 16.96 1.35 -20.11
C GLU A 320 17.07 0.11 -19.21
N TYR A 321 16.24 0.08 -18.18
CA TYR A 321 16.26 -0.97 -17.16
C TYR A 321 14.86 -1.44 -16.80
N GLN A 322 14.71 -2.74 -16.64
CA GLN A 322 13.56 -3.33 -15.95
C GLN A 322 13.88 -3.48 -14.46
N ARG A 323 12.90 -3.21 -13.60
CA ARG A 323 12.91 -3.60 -12.19
C ARG A 323 12.80 -5.12 -12.08
N VAL A 324 13.59 -5.71 -11.18
CA VAL A 324 13.56 -7.15 -10.85
C VAL A 324 13.50 -7.44 -9.35
N GLY A 325 13.63 -6.42 -8.48
CA GLY A 325 13.50 -6.57 -7.03
C GLY A 325 13.65 -5.26 -6.26
N ARG A 326 13.70 -5.35 -4.92
CA ARG A 326 14.04 -4.24 -4.02
C ARG A 326 14.65 -4.71 -2.70
N GLY A 327 15.26 -3.80 -1.95
CA GLY A 327 15.79 -4.09 -0.61
C GLY A 327 16.04 -2.85 0.24
N TYR A 328 16.59 -3.08 1.44
CA TYR A 328 17.25 -2.05 2.23
C TYR A 328 18.58 -2.56 2.81
N ILE A 329 19.49 -1.64 3.16
CA ILE A 329 20.68 -1.89 3.99
C ILE A 329 20.47 -1.23 5.36
N GLU A 330 20.67 -1.96 6.46
CA GLU A 330 20.74 -1.37 7.80
C GLU A 330 22.13 -0.76 8.07
N LEU A 331 22.20 0.56 8.28
CA LEU A 331 23.47 1.24 8.55
C LEU A 331 23.95 1.02 10.00
N ARG A 332 25.24 0.70 10.16
CA ARG A 332 25.87 0.46 11.47
C ARG A 332 26.24 1.77 12.18
N GLY A 333 25.28 2.38 12.89
CA GLY A 333 25.55 3.48 13.82
C GLY A 333 24.34 4.36 14.16
N ARG A 334 24.48 5.20 15.19
CA ARG A 334 23.62 6.38 15.38
C ARG A 334 24.31 7.59 14.74
N PRO A 335 23.68 8.33 13.80
CA PRO A 335 24.21 9.63 13.39
C PRO A 335 24.16 10.61 14.57
N SER A 336 25.24 11.33 14.82
CA SER A 336 25.17 12.56 15.61
C SER A 336 24.61 13.70 14.74
N PRO A 337 24.02 14.77 15.33
CA PRO A 337 23.50 15.90 14.56
C PRO A 337 24.56 16.73 13.81
N LYS A 338 25.86 16.44 13.98
CA LYS A 338 26.98 17.18 13.38
C LYS A 338 28.02 16.28 12.67
N SER A 339 27.76 14.98 12.57
CA SER A 339 28.61 14.04 11.87
C SER A 339 27.91 13.60 10.59
N GLU A 340 28.58 13.73 9.46
CA GLU A 340 28.27 12.91 8.30
C GLU A 340 28.30 11.43 8.71
N LEU A 341 27.42 10.63 8.13
CA LEU A 341 27.29 9.22 8.48
C LEU A 341 28.55 8.45 8.05
N PRO A 342 28.79 7.24 8.59
CA PRO A 342 29.72 6.28 7.99
C PRO A 342 29.15 5.70 6.67
N GLU A 343 28.76 6.57 5.73
CA GLU A 343 28.58 6.27 4.31
C GLU A 343 29.95 6.25 3.58
N GLN A 344 31.04 6.59 4.30
CA GLN A 344 32.39 6.94 3.80
C GLN A 344 33.13 5.79 3.09
N GLY A 345 32.71 5.50 1.86
CA GLY A 345 33.36 4.55 0.94
C GLY A 345 32.39 3.74 0.07
N ILE A 346 31.17 3.47 0.53
CA ILE A 346 30.21 2.62 -0.21
C ILE A 346 29.62 3.37 -1.41
N TRP A 347 29.29 4.66 -1.21
CA TRP A 347 28.54 5.48 -2.16
C TRP A 347 29.25 6.78 -2.57
N GLU A 348 30.35 7.18 -1.92
CA GLU A 348 30.99 8.49 -2.17
C GLU A 348 31.61 8.64 -3.57
N GLN A 349 32.04 7.52 -4.17
CA GLN A 349 32.60 7.48 -5.54
C GLN A 349 31.57 6.93 -6.54
N ALA A 350 30.30 7.28 -6.38
CA ALA A 350 29.21 6.76 -7.20
C ALA A 350 28.60 7.88 -8.05
N GLU A 351 28.89 7.83 -9.35
CA GLU A 351 28.33 8.77 -10.32
C GLU A 351 26.80 8.68 -10.36
N ARG A 352 26.14 9.83 -10.53
CA ARG A 352 24.70 9.89 -10.83
C ARG A 352 24.52 9.58 -12.30
N VAL A 353 23.71 8.58 -12.59
CA VAL A 353 23.38 8.13 -13.95
C VAL A 353 21.92 8.45 -14.24
N THR A 354 21.63 9.02 -15.41
CA THR A 354 20.25 9.11 -15.93
C THR A 354 19.89 7.79 -16.61
N LEU A 355 18.72 7.26 -16.26
CA LEU A 355 18.18 5.99 -16.74
C LEU A 355 16.66 6.07 -16.97
N THR A 356 16.14 5.11 -17.74
CA THR A 356 14.70 4.90 -17.90
C THR A 356 14.31 3.56 -17.28
N LEU A 357 13.27 3.57 -16.42
CA LEU A 357 12.63 2.35 -15.91
C LEU A 357 11.40 2.03 -16.75
N VAL A 358 11.29 0.78 -17.23
CA VAL A 358 10.16 0.23 -18.00
C VAL A 358 9.43 -0.91 -17.29
#